data_AF-A0A9E6FDE3-F1
#
_entry.id   AF-A0A9E6FDE3-F1
#
_cell.length_a   1.000
_cell.length_b   1.000
_cell.length_c   1.000
_cell.angle_alpha   90.00
_cell.angle_beta   90.00
_cell.angle_gamma   90.00
#
_symmetry.space_group_name_H-M   'P 1'
#
loop_
_entity.id
_entity.type
_entity.pdbx_description
1 polymer ?
#
loop_
_entity_poly.entity_id
_entity_poly.type
_entity_poly.pdbx_seq_one_letter_code
_entity_poly.pdbx_strand_id
1 'polypeptide(L)'
;MKNIFLKISIFLFFSFFLSACSFLTGIGNMMCSLAPDSDHCYQWTAVQSGSPSACERIKGSKFKDTGSNPPRDKCYLTIAQNKGDYTICKKIKGGLMSYTQDECIKGVGQKILNETVKNDDLNGCKKLSKFPTGYQSAYEECKTKLATIEKIKGKDEKIESLIEQLKSDPSNRDLKKQLEEVKKQQQITYEMMPESQKQTYFKEKREAIMSDIEDDDVKSAISKEFTVYKSGEGNVLKQLEKLEQITEKQQTLKRLDEEANELVDTVKEQLEGIVNDKQDEIIENMGDNAQEWIEKNGGSNLKSALSNYKWIMEKYEKGSKMYEDAKGKYDKLKGVYDEVMGVYNRVDQVNKMLAEGKIDAGKAKVLKGAVLLDKGLEYATGYVPVFGSTISKISKETFGTVIELAKKRAERSTALDKCFEDPANCDTDSISGY
;
A
#
# COMPACT_ATOMS: atom_id res chain seq x y z
N MET A 1 41.78 2.05 20.58
CA MET A 1 42.73 3.17 20.38
C MET A 1 43.04 3.50 18.91
N LYS A 2 43.26 2.52 18.00
CA LYS A 2 43.56 2.80 16.57
C LYS A 2 42.51 3.66 15.83
N ASN A 3 41.21 3.49 16.11
CA ASN A 3 40.15 4.30 15.48
C ASN A 3 40.06 5.75 15.99
N ILE A 4 40.69 6.09 17.11
CA ILE A 4 40.67 7.47 17.66
C ILE A 4 41.78 8.30 16.99
N PHE A 5 42.97 7.74 16.82
CA PHE A 5 44.08 8.42 16.13
C PHE A 5 43.77 8.73 14.66
N LEU A 6 43.09 7.83 13.94
CA LEU A 6 42.70 8.07 12.55
C LEU A 6 41.68 9.22 12.44
N LYS A 7 40.71 9.30 13.37
CA LYS A 7 39.73 10.39 13.40
C LYS A 7 40.37 11.75 13.74
N ILE A 8 41.33 11.78 14.66
CA ILE A 8 42.06 13.01 15.02
C ILE A 8 42.96 13.47 13.86
N SER A 9 43.65 12.56 13.18
CA SER A 9 44.50 12.92 12.04
C SER A 9 43.69 13.44 10.85
N ILE A 10 42.52 12.84 10.56
CA ILE A 10 41.59 13.34 9.53
C ILE A 10 41.06 14.73 9.92
N PHE A 11 40.72 14.96 11.19
CA PHE A 11 40.22 16.25 11.66
C PHE A 11 41.27 17.38 11.58
N LEU A 12 42.53 17.08 11.90
CA LEU A 12 43.64 18.04 11.78
C LEU A 12 43.98 18.36 10.32
N PHE A 13 43.96 17.35 9.44
CA PHE A 13 44.18 17.57 8.00
C PHE A 13 43.03 18.39 7.38
N PHE A 14 41.77 18.11 7.76
CA PHE A 14 40.61 18.84 7.25
C PHE A 14 40.61 20.32 7.68
N SER A 15 41.14 20.62 8.86
CA SER A 15 41.26 21.99 9.38
C SER A 15 42.25 22.83 8.57
N PHE A 16 43.37 22.24 8.11
CA PHE A 16 44.33 22.92 7.24
C PHE A 16 43.75 23.21 5.84
N PHE A 17 42.97 22.28 5.26
CA PHE A 17 42.34 22.48 3.95
C PHE A 17 41.27 23.57 3.96
N LEU A 18 40.52 23.73 5.05
CA LEU A 18 39.52 24.81 5.17
C LEU A 18 40.17 26.20 5.29
N SER A 19 41.34 26.32 5.96
CA SER A 19 42.07 27.60 6.02
C SER A 19 42.79 27.99 4.73
N ALA A 20 43.11 27.02 3.87
CA ALA A 20 43.87 27.26 2.64
C ALA A 20 43.08 28.08 1.60
N CYS A 21 41.75 27.95 1.55
CA CYS A 21 40.91 28.73 0.63
C CYS A 21 40.92 30.24 0.94
N SER A 22 41.00 30.62 2.22
CA SER A 22 41.09 32.02 2.64
C SER A 22 42.49 32.60 2.39
N PHE A 23 43.54 31.78 2.50
CA PHE A 23 44.91 32.21 2.24
C PHE A 23 45.16 32.46 0.75
N LEU A 24 44.68 31.58 -0.13
CA LEU A 24 44.82 31.72 -1.58
C LEU A 24 44.08 32.96 -2.12
N THR A 25 42.92 33.30 -1.54
CA THR A 25 42.19 34.53 -1.91
C THR A 25 42.92 35.80 -1.45
N GLY A 26 43.63 35.77 -0.32
CA GLY A 26 44.48 36.86 0.15
C GLY A 26 45.67 37.15 -0.79
N ILE A 27 46.42 36.10 -1.16
CA ILE A 27 47.57 36.23 -2.08
C ILE A 27 47.11 36.63 -3.48
N GLY A 28 46.05 36.01 -4.01
CA GLY A 28 45.52 36.35 -5.33
C GLY A 28 45.15 37.83 -5.45
N ASN A 29 44.54 38.39 -4.42
CA ASN A 29 44.20 39.81 -4.36
C ASN A 29 45.41 40.75 -4.37
N MET A 30 46.53 40.34 -3.75
CA MET A 30 47.77 41.11 -3.78
C MET A 30 48.36 41.10 -5.20
N MET A 31 48.41 39.93 -5.83
CA MET A 31 48.93 39.77 -7.20
C MET A 31 48.11 40.55 -8.24
N CYS A 32 46.79 40.64 -8.08
CA CYS A 32 45.93 41.40 -8.99
C CYS A 32 46.20 42.91 -8.99
N SER A 33 46.76 43.47 -7.91
CA SER A 33 47.11 44.90 -7.87
C SER A 33 48.32 45.26 -8.74
N LEU A 34 49.18 44.28 -9.04
CA LEU A 34 50.40 44.43 -9.83
C LEU A 34 50.23 43.98 -11.29
N ALA A 35 49.09 43.36 -11.61
CA ALA A 35 48.80 42.85 -12.94
C ALA A 35 48.50 44.01 -13.93
N PRO A 36 49.01 43.94 -15.18
CA PRO A 36 48.68 44.92 -16.24
C PRO A 36 47.18 45.03 -16.53
N ASP A 37 46.41 43.97 -16.24
CA ASP A 37 44.95 43.94 -16.33
C ASP A 37 44.33 43.57 -14.98
N SER A 38 44.45 44.49 -14.03
CA SER A 38 43.97 44.29 -12.66
C SER A 38 42.47 43.97 -12.58
N ASP A 39 41.65 44.56 -13.47
CA ASP A 39 40.20 44.39 -13.47
C ASP A 39 39.80 42.94 -13.83
N HIS A 40 40.40 42.34 -14.86
CA HIS A 40 40.15 40.93 -15.20
C HIS A 40 40.68 39.98 -14.11
N CYS A 41 41.83 40.30 -13.50
CA CYS A 41 42.36 39.52 -12.39
C CYS A 41 41.40 39.51 -11.20
N TYR A 42 40.94 40.68 -10.75
CA TYR A 42 39.97 40.77 -9.66
C TYR A 42 38.63 40.12 -10.01
N GLN A 43 38.16 40.26 -11.24
CA GLN A 43 36.97 39.56 -11.71
C GLN A 43 37.13 38.04 -11.56
N TRP A 44 38.23 37.46 -12.05
CA TRP A 44 38.48 36.04 -11.97
C TRP A 44 38.55 35.56 -10.51
N THR A 45 39.31 36.25 -9.64
CA THR A 45 39.40 35.92 -8.22
C THR A 45 38.04 36.00 -7.52
N ALA A 46 37.22 37.01 -7.82
CA ALA A 46 35.89 37.16 -7.25
C ALA A 46 34.93 36.06 -7.71
N VAL A 47 34.96 35.68 -8.99
CA VAL A 47 34.16 34.59 -9.55
C VAL A 47 34.57 33.25 -8.96
N GLN A 48 35.87 32.97 -8.88
CA GLN A 48 36.40 31.72 -8.33
C GLN A 48 36.09 31.56 -6.84
N SER A 49 36.15 32.64 -6.07
CA SER A 49 35.76 32.67 -4.66
C SER A 49 34.25 32.75 -4.44
N GLY A 50 33.48 33.02 -5.50
CA GLY A 50 32.04 33.27 -5.43
C GLY A 50 31.66 34.46 -4.53
N SER A 51 32.54 35.44 -4.32
CA SER A 51 32.32 36.55 -3.38
C SER A 51 31.87 37.83 -4.10
N PRO A 52 30.59 38.26 -3.98
CA PRO A 52 30.12 39.48 -4.63
C PRO A 52 30.83 40.74 -4.13
N SER A 53 31.26 40.79 -2.85
CA SER A 53 31.96 41.96 -2.32
C SER A 53 33.34 42.16 -2.98
N ALA A 54 33.97 41.10 -3.47
CA ALA A 54 35.23 41.20 -4.19
C ALA A 54 35.09 41.93 -5.54
N CYS A 55 33.92 41.89 -6.18
CA CYS A 55 33.65 42.64 -7.41
C CYS A 55 33.74 44.16 -7.23
N GLU A 56 33.61 44.70 -6.01
CA GLU A 56 33.75 46.14 -5.72
C GLU A 56 35.17 46.67 -5.98
N ARG A 57 36.17 45.77 -6.06
CA ARG A 57 37.58 46.12 -6.31
C ARG A 57 37.88 46.42 -7.79
N ILE A 58 36.96 46.07 -8.68
CA ILE A 58 37.08 46.25 -10.13
C ILE A 58 36.75 47.70 -10.48
N LYS A 59 37.74 48.47 -10.93
CA LYS A 59 37.61 49.93 -11.10
C LYS A 59 36.99 50.31 -12.44
N GLY A 60 37.15 49.49 -13.47
CA GLY A 60 36.61 49.76 -14.81
C GLY A 60 37.25 50.99 -15.45
N SER A 61 38.54 51.25 -15.21
CA SER A 61 39.18 52.52 -15.58
C SER A 61 39.11 52.82 -17.08
N LYS A 62 39.01 51.80 -17.94
CA LYS A 62 38.87 51.90 -19.40
C LYS A 62 37.46 52.32 -19.86
N PHE A 63 36.47 52.39 -18.96
CA PHE A 63 35.06 52.66 -19.24
C PHE A 63 34.53 53.89 -18.48
N LYS A 64 35.42 54.71 -17.92
CA LYS A 64 35.03 55.91 -17.16
C LYS A 64 34.24 56.90 -18.01
N ASP A 65 34.66 57.07 -19.26
CA ASP A 65 34.04 58.05 -20.19
C ASP A 65 32.63 57.64 -20.63
N THR A 66 32.31 56.34 -20.53
CA THR A 66 30.97 55.80 -20.86
C THR A 66 30.04 55.72 -19.66
N GLY A 67 30.52 56.12 -18.46
CA GLY A 67 29.74 56.06 -17.22
C GLY A 67 29.35 54.63 -16.79
N SER A 68 30.03 53.61 -17.30
CA SER A 68 29.71 52.19 -17.08
C SER A 68 30.90 51.41 -16.52
N ASN A 69 30.65 50.20 -15.99
CA ASN A 69 31.73 49.30 -15.55
C ASN A 69 31.43 47.85 -15.95
N PRO A 70 31.58 47.51 -17.24
CA PRO A 70 31.28 46.18 -17.76
C PRO A 70 32.00 45.02 -17.06
N PRO A 71 33.31 45.11 -16.72
CA PRO A 71 34.00 44.03 -16.02
C PRO A 71 33.41 43.75 -14.62
N ARG A 72 32.99 44.80 -13.90
CA ARG A 72 32.36 44.66 -12.59
C ARG A 72 30.95 44.06 -12.70
N ASP A 73 30.14 44.54 -13.63
CA ASP A 73 28.78 44.01 -13.81
C ASP A 73 28.84 42.54 -14.28
N LYS A 74 29.80 42.18 -15.15
CA LYS A 74 30.09 40.79 -15.53
C LYS A 74 30.46 39.93 -14.33
N CYS A 75 31.27 40.45 -13.40
CA CYS A 75 31.64 39.76 -12.16
C CYS A 75 30.39 39.37 -11.35
N TYR A 76 29.47 40.30 -11.09
CA TYR A 76 28.23 39.99 -10.39
C TYR A 76 27.36 39.00 -11.15
N LEU A 77 27.21 39.19 -12.47
CA LEU A 77 26.42 38.31 -13.33
C LEU A 77 26.93 36.86 -13.25
N THR A 78 28.23 36.65 -13.41
CA THR A 78 28.80 35.29 -13.37
C THR A 78 28.68 34.68 -11.98
N ILE A 79 28.87 35.45 -10.89
CA ILE A 79 28.68 34.92 -9.53
C ILE A 79 27.21 34.58 -9.28
N ALA A 80 26.28 35.45 -9.69
CA ALA A 80 24.85 35.22 -9.58
C ALA A 80 24.44 33.93 -10.28
N GLN A 81 24.89 33.74 -11.53
CA GLN A 81 24.67 32.51 -12.29
C GLN A 81 25.32 31.31 -11.59
N ASN A 82 26.59 31.40 -11.19
CA ASN A 82 27.28 30.30 -10.52
C ASN A 82 26.57 29.83 -9.25
N LYS A 83 26.01 30.76 -8.47
CA LYS A 83 25.30 30.48 -7.23
C LYS A 83 23.81 30.19 -7.39
N GLY A 84 23.20 30.51 -8.53
CA GLY A 84 21.74 30.47 -8.67
C GLY A 84 21.03 31.54 -7.83
N ASP A 85 21.69 32.67 -7.54
CA ASP A 85 21.18 33.72 -6.66
C ASP A 85 20.97 35.03 -7.41
N TYR A 86 19.73 35.29 -7.81
CA TYR A 86 19.36 36.49 -8.57
C TYR A 86 19.44 37.78 -7.73
N THR A 87 19.49 37.69 -6.39
CA THR A 87 19.57 38.89 -5.55
C THR A 87 20.88 39.63 -5.74
N ILE A 88 21.94 38.91 -6.16
CA ILE A 88 23.24 39.45 -6.53
C ILE A 88 23.12 40.38 -7.75
N CYS A 89 22.18 40.12 -8.66
CA CYS A 89 21.94 40.96 -9.84
C CYS A 89 21.56 42.40 -9.48
N LYS A 90 21.02 42.66 -8.28
CA LYS A 90 20.72 44.03 -7.81
C LYS A 90 21.96 44.92 -7.70
N LYS A 91 23.16 44.33 -7.67
CA LYS A 91 24.43 45.07 -7.63
C LYS A 91 24.93 45.52 -8.99
N ILE A 92 24.32 45.05 -10.08
CA ILE A 92 24.63 45.47 -11.44
C ILE A 92 24.08 46.87 -11.67
N LYS A 93 24.95 47.78 -12.13
CA LYS A 93 24.55 49.17 -12.41
C LYS A 93 24.08 49.35 -13.85
N GLY A 94 24.61 48.59 -14.79
CA GLY A 94 24.35 48.77 -16.21
C GLY A 94 25.12 49.94 -16.81
N GLY A 95 24.63 50.45 -17.93
CA GLY A 95 25.25 51.52 -18.73
C GLY A 95 25.73 51.03 -20.09
N LEU A 96 26.31 51.94 -20.88
CA LEU A 96 26.75 51.67 -22.24
C LEU A 96 27.79 50.53 -22.24
N MET A 97 27.58 49.49 -23.06
CA MET A 97 28.39 48.27 -23.15
C MET A 97 28.45 47.40 -21.88
N SER A 98 27.63 47.69 -20.86
CA SER A 98 27.57 46.89 -19.63
C SER A 98 26.40 45.91 -19.65
N TYR A 99 26.42 44.97 -18.70
CA TYR A 99 25.32 44.04 -18.47
C TYR A 99 24.20 44.72 -17.68
N THR A 100 22.97 44.33 -17.94
CA THR A 100 21.80 44.81 -17.22
C THR A 100 21.39 43.87 -16.09
N GLN A 101 20.63 44.39 -15.11
CA GLN A 101 20.04 43.57 -14.05
C GLN A 101 19.14 42.48 -14.65
N ASP A 102 18.37 42.82 -15.68
CA ASP A 102 17.47 41.90 -16.36
C ASP A 102 18.23 40.76 -17.03
N GLU A 103 19.29 41.05 -17.78
CA GLU A 103 20.14 40.01 -18.39
C GLU A 103 20.72 39.06 -17.34
N CYS A 104 21.15 39.58 -16.20
CA CYS A 104 21.63 38.77 -15.09
C CYS A 104 20.54 37.87 -14.53
N ILE A 105 19.36 38.42 -14.20
CA ILE A 105 18.22 37.65 -13.67
C ILE A 105 17.82 36.56 -14.67
N LYS A 106 17.78 36.89 -15.97
CA LYS A 106 17.52 35.94 -17.04
C LYS A 106 18.58 34.85 -17.10
N GLY A 107 19.85 35.21 -16.98
CA GLY A 107 20.95 34.25 -16.95
C GLY A 107 20.88 33.28 -15.76
N VAL A 108 20.56 33.78 -14.57
CA VAL A 108 20.39 32.95 -13.36
C VAL A 108 19.22 31.98 -13.53
N GLY A 109 18.07 32.50 -13.97
CA GLY A 109 16.88 31.67 -14.11
C GLY A 109 17.02 30.62 -15.21
N GLN A 110 17.64 30.93 -16.35
CA GLN A 110 17.90 29.94 -17.40
C GLN A 110 18.82 28.82 -16.90
N LYS A 111 19.83 29.16 -16.10
CA LYS A 111 20.72 28.15 -15.53
C LYS A 111 19.96 27.24 -14.55
N ILE A 112 19.18 27.82 -13.64
CA ILE A 112 18.32 27.04 -12.72
C ILE A 112 17.38 26.15 -13.51
N LEU A 113 16.74 26.66 -14.57
CA LEU A 113 15.86 25.88 -15.45
C LEU A 113 16.62 24.70 -16.07
N ASN A 114 17.79 24.93 -16.67
CA ASN A 114 18.58 23.89 -17.31
C ASN A 114 19.01 22.81 -16.30
N GLU A 115 19.48 23.18 -15.12
CA GLU A 115 19.85 22.24 -14.05
C GLU A 115 18.65 21.47 -13.52
N THR A 116 17.53 22.16 -13.34
CA THR A 116 16.26 21.59 -12.89
C THR A 116 15.76 20.53 -13.87
N VAL A 117 15.70 20.88 -15.16
CA VAL A 117 15.26 19.97 -16.23
C VAL A 117 16.20 18.78 -16.36
N LYS A 118 17.52 19.01 -16.27
CA LYS A 118 18.53 17.95 -16.31
C LYS A 118 18.38 16.94 -15.17
N ASN A 119 18.00 17.42 -13.98
CA ASN A 119 17.95 16.60 -12.76
C ASN A 119 16.54 16.12 -12.38
N ASP A 120 15.50 16.43 -13.18
CA ASP A 120 14.09 16.16 -12.85
C ASP A 120 13.64 16.75 -11.48
N ASP A 121 14.23 17.88 -11.05
CA ASP A 121 14.01 18.47 -9.73
C ASP A 121 12.93 19.56 -9.74
N LEU A 122 11.67 19.18 -9.55
CA LEU A 122 10.54 20.14 -9.49
C LEU A 122 10.67 21.20 -8.39
N ASN A 123 11.50 21.01 -7.36
CA ASN A 123 11.77 22.08 -6.38
C ASN A 123 12.56 23.22 -7.01
N GLY A 124 13.39 22.93 -8.02
CA GLY A 124 14.05 23.92 -8.85
C GLY A 124 13.05 24.83 -9.58
N CYS A 125 11.94 24.27 -10.09
CA CYS A 125 10.86 25.07 -10.67
C CYS A 125 10.22 25.99 -9.61
N LYS A 126 9.98 25.51 -8.38
CA LYS A 126 9.47 26.36 -7.28
C LYS A 126 10.43 27.50 -6.90
N LYS A 127 11.73 27.39 -7.19
CA LYS A 127 12.66 28.53 -7.03
C LYS A 127 12.42 29.59 -8.11
N LEU A 128 12.14 29.17 -9.35
CA LEU A 128 11.84 30.08 -10.46
C LEU A 128 10.57 30.89 -10.24
N SER A 129 9.55 30.36 -9.56
CA SER A 129 8.33 31.12 -9.24
C SER A 129 8.55 32.32 -8.31
N LYS A 130 9.71 32.38 -7.62
CA LYS A 130 10.10 33.49 -6.75
C LYS A 130 10.88 34.59 -7.48
N PHE A 131 11.12 34.43 -8.78
CA PHE A 131 11.78 35.44 -9.60
C PHE A 131 10.81 36.61 -9.88
N PRO A 132 11.32 37.82 -10.17
CA PRO A 132 10.48 38.95 -10.55
C PRO A 132 9.55 38.63 -11.72
N THR A 133 8.42 39.34 -11.82
CA THR A 133 7.29 39.08 -12.73
C THR A 133 7.66 38.92 -14.22
N GLY A 134 8.76 39.53 -14.67
CA GLY A 134 9.30 39.35 -16.03
C GLY A 134 9.88 37.97 -16.34
N TYR A 135 9.90 37.04 -15.37
CA TYR A 135 10.53 35.72 -15.52
C TYR A 135 9.61 34.52 -15.30
N GLN A 136 8.28 34.76 -15.33
CA GLN A 136 7.28 33.70 -15.27
C GLN A 136 7.39 32.72 -16.46
N SER A 137 7.92 33.14 -17.61
CA SER A 137 8.11 32.26 -18.77
C SER A 137 9.02 31.06 -18.48
N ALA A 138 10.13 31.25 -17.75
CA ALA A 138 11.02 30.15 -17.38
C ALA A 138 10.38 29.21 -16.36
N TYR A 139 9.56 29.74 -15.45
CA TYR A 139 8.78 28.92 -14.53
C TYR A 139 7.74 28.07 -15.28
N GLU A 140 7.02 28.66 -16.22
CA GLU A 140 6.06 27.95 -17.06
C GLU A 140 6.75 26.94 -17.99
N GLU A 141 7.90 27.27 -18.57
CA GLU A 141 8.73 26.33 -19.33
C GLU A 141 9.21 25.14 -18.47
N CYS A 142 9.55 25.41 -17.21
CA CYS A 142 9.91 24.37 -16.25
C CYS A 142 8.75 23.41 -16.01
N LYS A 143 7.54 23.95 -15.79
CA LYS A 143 6.31 23.17 -15.59
C LYS A 143 5.98 22.34 -16.83
N THR A 144 6.01 22.91 -18.02
CA THR A 144 5.67 22.18 -19.25
C THR A 144 6.65 21.06 -19.57
N LYS A 145 7.92 21.16 -19.12
CA LYS A 145 8.93 20.11 -19.31
C LYS A 145 8.91 19.02 -18.23
N LEU A 146 8.57 19.35 -16.99
CA LEU A 146 8.72 18.42 -15.85
C LEU A 146 7.41 17.97 -15.21
N ALA A 147 6.35 18.76 -15.31
CA ALA A 147 5.04 18.44 -14.75
C ALA A 147 4.11 17.90 -15.85
N THR A 148 4.53 16.81 -16.50
CA THR A 148 3.77 16.14 -17.57
C THR A 148 3.14 14.83 -17.12
N ILE A 149 2.20 14.32 -17.92
CA ILE A 149 1.53 13.03 -17.67
C ILE A 149 2.56 11.88 -17.69
N GLU A 150 3.52 11.90 -18.61
CA GLU A 150 4.55 10.86 -18.72
C GLU A 150 5.44 10.83 -17.47
N LYS A 151 5.78 12.01 -16.94
CA LYS A 151 6.60 12.14 -15.75
C LYS A 151 5.90 11.64 -14.49
N ILE A 152 4.60 11.88 -14.34
CA ILE A 152 3.85 11.35 -13.21
C ILE A 152 3.64 9.83 -13.35
N LYS A 153 3.36 9.31 -14.55
CA LYS A 153 3.24 7.86 -14.81
C LYS A 153 4.51 7.10 -14.44
N GLY A 154 5.68 7.62 -14.81
CA GLY A 154 6.96 7.02 -14.39
C GLY A 154 7.18 7.02 -12.87
N LYS A 155 6.53 7.94 -12.13
CA LYS A 155 6.53 7.91 -10.65
C LYS A 155 5.54 6.88 -10.11
N ASP A 156 4.40 6.70 -10.77
CA ASP A 156 3.42 5.65 -10.42
C ASP A 156 4.05 4.27 -10.54
N GLU A 157 4.69 3.96 -11.67
CA GLU A 157 5.40 2.69 -11.91
C GLU A 157 6.47 2.43 -10.82
N LYS A 158 7.19 3.48 -10.43
CA LYS A 158 8.18 3.39 -9.35
C LYS A 158 7.53 3.16 -7.98
N ILE A 159 6.38 3.77 -7.71
CA ILE A 159 5.60 3.54 -6.49
C ILE A 159 5.12 2.09 -6.45
N GLU A 160 4.53 1.60 -7.52
CA GLU A 160 4.06 0.21 -7.65
C GLU A 160 5.21 -0.78 -7.43
N SER A 161 6.37 -0.55 -8.07
CA SER A 161 7.57 -1.38 -7.88
C SER A 161 8.09 -1.37 -6.43
N LEU A 162 8.07 -0.21 -5.76
CA LEU A 162 8.49 -0.10 -4.36
C LEU A 162 7.50 -0.79 -3.41
N ILE A 163 6.19 -0.68 -3.68
CA ILE A 163 5.15 -1.38 -2.93
C ILE A 163 5.32 -2.88 -3.08
N GLU A 164 5.59 -3.40 -4.28
CA GLU A 164 5.80 -4.82 -4.53
C GLU A 164 7.02 -5.36 -3.77
N GLN A 165 8.14 -4.62 -3.79
CA GLN A 165 9.32 -4.97 -2.98
C GLN A 165 9.01 -4.98 -1.47
N LEU A 166 8.20 -4.02 -1.01
CA LEU A 166 7.76 -3.95 0.39
C LEU A 166 6.78 -5.06 0.78
N LYS A 167 6.08 -5.71 -0.16
CA LYS A 167 5.30 -6.92 0.16
C LYS A 167 6.21 -8.07 0.59
N SER A 168 7.40 -8.16 -0.01
CA SER A 168 8.39 -9.20 0.29
C SER A 168 9.21 -8.89 1.54
N ASP A 169 9.52 -7.61 1.80
CA ASP A 169 10.18 -7.14 3.03
C ASP A 169 9.45 -5.91 3.61
N PRO A 170 8.36 -6.12 4.39
CA PRO A 170 7.58 -5.03 4.97
C PRO A 170 8.34 -4.20 6.01
N SER A 171 9.50 -4.67 6.48
CA SER A 171 10.29 -4.02 7.53
C SER A 171 11.33 -3.05 6.99
N ASN A 172 11.61 -3.08 5.68
CA ASN A 172 12.66 -2.33 5.04
C ASN A 172 12.49 -0.80 5.18
N ARG A 173 13.33 -0.17 6.01
CA ARG A 173 13.25 1.27 6.29
C ARG A 173 13.65 2.13 5.10
N ASP A 174 14.59 1.66 4.29
CA ASP A 174 15.10 2.42 3.15
C ASP A 174 14.09 2.44 2.00
N LEU A 175 13.44 1.31 1.71
CA LEU A 175 12.35 1.25 0.73
C LEU A 175 11.17 2.13 1.15
N LYS A 176 10.78 2.13 2.44
CA LYS A 176 9.75 3.05 2.95
C LYS A 176 10.13 4.52 2.75
N LYS A 177 11.38 4.88 3.03
CA LYS A 177 11.87 6.25 2.82
C LYS A 177 11.86 6.63 1.35
N GLN A 178 12.25 5.72 0.46
CA GLN A 178 12.19 5.94 -0.99
C GLN A 178 10.74 6.10 -1.47
N LEU A 179 9.81 5.27 -0.98
CA LEU A 179 8.39 5.35 -1.31
C LEU A 179 7.81 6.71 -0.92
N GLU A 180 8.07 7.17 0.31
CA GLU A 180 7.64 8.49 0.78
C GLU A 180 8.21 9.64 -0.05
N GLU A 181 9.49 9.55 -0.44
CA GLU A 181 10.12 10.56 -1.31
C GLU A 181 9.48 10.59 -2.70
N VAL A 182 9.23 9.41 -3.30
CA VAL A 182 8.59 9.34 -4.63
C VAL A 182 7.14 9.82 -4.56
N LYS A 183 6.36 9.49 -3.52
CA LYS A 183 5.01 10.02 -3.31
C LYS A 183 5.00 11.54 -3.16
N LYS A 184 5.96 12.12 -2.44
CA LYS A 184 6.11 13.60 -2.37
C LYS A 184 6.42 14.20 -3.72
N GLN A 185 7.32 13.58 -4.49
CA GLN A 185 7.63 14.05 -5.84
C GLN A 185 6.43 13.95 -6.78
N GLN A 186 5.67 12.85 -6.73
CA GLN A 186 4.42 12.64 -7.46
C GLN A 186 3.40 13.74 -7.13
N GLN A 187 3.21 14.06 -5.84
CA GLN A 187 2.35 15.17 -5.39
C GLN A 187 2.79 16.50 -5.97
N ILE A 188 4.09 16.81 -5.94
CA ILE A 188 4.62 18.05 -6.51
C ILE A 188 4.42 18.08 -8.04
N THR A 189 4.68 16.97 -8.74
CA THR A 189 4.45 16.86 -10.19
C THR A 189 2.99 17.13 -10.51
N TYR A 190 2.08 16.49 -9.78
CA TYR A 190 0.65 16.69 -9.96
C TYR A 190 0.25 18.15 -9.71
N GLU A 191 0.64 18.76 -8.59
CA GLU A 191 0.29 20.15 -8.26
C GLU A 191 0.70 21.15 -9.33
N MET A 192 1.88 20.93 -9.94
CA MET A 192 2.48 21.82 -10.94
C MET A 192 1.96 21.59 -12.36
N MET A 193 1.28 20.46 -12.59
CA MET A 193 0.75 20.07 -13.89
C MET A 193 -0.36 21.04 -14.35
N PRO A 194 -0.47 21.34 -15.67
CA PRO A 194 -1.61 22.08 -16.21
C PRO A 194 -2.93 21.41 -15.89
N GLU A 195 -3.99 22.19 -15.69
CA GLU A 195 -5.31 21.67 -15.29
C GLU A 195 -5.88 20.65 -16.28
N SER A 196 -5.69 20.88 -17.58
CA SER A 196 -6.08 19.92 -18.63
C SER A 196 -5.38 18.57 -18.47
N GLN A 197 -4.09 18.58 -18.17
CA GLN A 197 -3.32 17.35 -17.95
C GLN A 197 -3.69 16.67 -16.64
N LYS A 198 -3.99 17.42 -15.57
CA LYS A 198 -4.50 16.87 -14.31
C LYS A 198 -5.80 16.09 -14.51
N GLN A 199 -6.72 16.65 -15.29
CA GLN A 199 -8.00 16.02 -15.63
C GLN A 199 -7.79 14.75 -16.46
N THR A 200 -6.93 14.82 -17.48
CA THR A 200 -6.58 13.63 -18.29
C THR A 200 -5.95 12.54 -17.43
N TYR A 201 -4.95 12.88 -16.61
CA TYR A 201 -4.30 11.93 -15.71
C TYR A 201 -5.30 11.27 -14.74
N PHE A 202 -6.17 12.07 -14.12
CA PHE A 202 -7.19 11.55 -13.22
C PHE A 202 -8.15 10.59 -13.94
N LYS A 203 -8.61 10.97 -15.14
CA LYS A 203 -9.49 10.13 -15.95
C LYS A 203 -8.82 8.81 -16.31
N GLU A 204 -7.61 8.85 -16.85
CA GLU A 204 -6.85 7.66 -17.25
C GLU A 204 -6.57 6.73 -16.07
N LYS A 205 -6.11 7.27 -14.93
CA LYS A 205 -5.87 6.44 -13.73
C LYS A 205 -7.16 5.85 -13.17
N ARG A 206 -8.25 6.61 -13.15
CA ARG A 206 -9.56 6.09 -12.74
C ARG A 206 -10.03 4.98 -13.67
N GLU A 207 -9.87 5.13 -14.98
CA GLU A 207 -10.23 4.11 -15.97
C GLU A 207 -9.37 2.85 -15.81
N ALA A 208 -8.06 3.01 -15.60
CA ALA A 208 -7.15 1.88 -15.34
C ALA A 208 -7.48 1.13 -14.04
N ILE A 209 -7.77 1.84 -12.94
CA ILE A 209 -8.18 1.19 -11.67
C ILE A 209 -9.48 0.39 -11.85
N MET A 210 -10.35 0.81 -12.77
CA MET A 210 -11.66 0.20 -12.97
C MET A 210 -11.73 -0.80 -14.13
N SER A 211 -10.64 -0.96 -14.92
CA SER A 211 -10.68 -1.72 -16.18
C SER A 211 -10.93 -3.21 -15.98
N ASP A 212 -10.41 -3.76 -14.88
CA ASP A 212 -10.40 -5.21 -14.62
C ASP A 212 -11.64 -5.66 -13.82
N ILE A 213 -12.62 -4.78 -13.65
CA ILE A 213 -13.86 -5.08 -12.96
C ILE A 213 -14.93 -5.30 -14.02
N GLU A 214 -15.29 -6.55 -14.27
CA GLU A 214 -16.38 -6.87 -15.19
C GLU A 214 -17.76 -6.77 -14.52
N ASP A 215 -17.81 -7.12 -13.24
CA ASP A 215 -19.03 -7.22 -12.44
C ASP A 215 -19.67 -5.86 -12.12
N ASP A 216 -20.92 -5.69 -12.55
CA ASP A 216 -21.65 -4.42 -12.39
C ASP A 216 -22.07 -4.13 -10.94
N ASP A 217 -22.28 -5.15 -10.11
CA ASP A 217 -22.57 -4.98 -8.68
C ASP A 217 -21.31 -4.50 -7.94
N VAL A 218 -20.15 -5.06 -8.27
CA VAL A 218 -18.85 -4.60 -7.76
C VAL A 218 -18.57 -3.16 -8.19
N LYS A 219 -18.77 -2.82 -9.47
CA LYS A 219 -18.64 -1.42 -9.95
C LYS A 219 -19.57 -0.47 -9.20
N SER A 220 -20.82 -0.88 -8.99
CA SER A 220 -21.83 -0.09 -8.27
C SER A 220 -21.43 0.13 -6.81
N ALA A 221 -20.92 -0.90 -6.13
CA ALA A 221 -20.41 -0.82 -4.76
C ALA A 221 -19.21 0.13 -4.65
N ILE A 222 -18.23 0.00 -5.56
CA ILE A 222 -17.05 0.88 -5.61
C ILE A 222 -17.49 2.33 -5.84
N SER A 223 -18.37 2.57 -6.81
CA SER A 223 -18.87 3.91 -7.14
C SER A 223 -19.57 4.58 -5.94
N LYS A 224 -20.41 3.84 -5.21
CA LYS A 224 -21.09 4.34 -4.00
C LYS A 224 -20.09 4.68 -2.90
N GLU A 225 -19.17 3.76 -2.58
CA GLU A 225 -18.17 3.97 -1.52
C GLU A 225 -17.23 5.13 -1.86
N PHE A 226 -16.78 5.21 -3.11
CA PHE A 226 -15.91 6.28 -3.58
C PHE A 226 -16.59 7.65 -3.60
N THR A 227 -17.87 7.74 -3.99
CA THR A 227 -18.63 9.00 -4.00
C THR A 227 -18.72 9.60 -2.60
N VAL A 228 -18.94 8.77 -1.58
CA VAL A 228 -18.95 9.21 -0.17
C VAL A 228 -17.60 9.79 0.21
N TYR A 229 -16.50 9.10 -0.10
CA TYR A 229 -15.15 9.58 0.22
C TYR A 229 -14.79 10.88 -0.52
N LYS A 230 -15.07 10.94 -1.82
CA LYS A 230 -14.76 12.08 -2.69
C LYS A 230 -15.36 13.40 -2.20
N SER A 231 -16.54 13.34 -1.56
CA SER A 231 -17.22 14.53 -1.04
C SER A 231 -16.45 15.29 0.06
N GLY A 232 -15.49 14.64 0.73
CA GLY A 232 -14.72 15.22 1.83
C GLY A 232 -13.22 15.40 1.59
N GLU A 233 -12.66 14.90 0.47
CA GLU A 233 -11.22 14.95 0.19
C GLU A 233 -10.95 15.81 -1.06
N GLY A 234 -10.18 16.89 -0.92
CA GLY A 234 -9.85 17.79 -2.04
C GLY A 234 -8.62 17.36 -2.84
N ASN A 235 -7.78 16.49 -2.30
CA ASN A 235 -6.57 16.02 -2.98
C ASN A 235 -6.88 14.86 -3.93
N VAL A 236 -6.71 15.09 -5.23
CA VAL A 236 -7.02 14.11 -6.28
C VAL A 236 -6.14 12.86 -6.21
N LEU A 237 -4.86 12.96 -5.82
CA LEU A 237 -4.01 11.77 -5.67
C LEU A 237 -4.48 10.90 -4.52
N LYS A 238 -4.91 11.48 -3.40
CA LYS A 238 -5.54 10.73 -2.31
C LYS A 238 -6.87 10.11 -2.73
N GLN A 239 -7.64 10.79 -3.58
CA GLN A 239 -8.85 10.21 -4.17
C GLN A 239 -8.50 8.97 -5.01
N LEU A 240 -7.48 9.01 -5.85
CA LEU A 240 -7.05 7.87 -6.66
C LEU A 240 -6.53 6.71 -5.79
N GLU A 241 -5.67 6.99 -4.80
CA GLU A 241 -5.18 5.98 -3.84
C GLU A 241 -6.36 5.34 -3.09
N LYS A 242 -7.37 6.12 -2.73
CA LYS A 242 -8.55 5.58 -2.05
C LYS A 242 -9.43 4.76 -2.98
N LEU A 243 -9.58 5.18 -4.23
CA LEU A 243 -10.32 4.41 -5.23
C LEU A 243 -9.68 3.03 -5.43
N GLU A 244 -8.36 2.97 -5.55
CA GLU A 244 -7.59 1.72 -5.66
C GLU A 244 -7.82 0.80 -4.45
N GLN A 245 -7.74 1.34 -3.23
CA GLN A 245 -8.03 0.58 -2.00
C GLN A 245 -9.47 0.05 -1.95
N ILE A 246 -10.46 0.86 -2.39
CA ILE A 246 -11.86 0.44 -2.44
C ILE A 246 -12.04 -0.65 -3.49
N THR A 247 -11.41 -0.52 -4.66
CA THR A 247 -11.46 -1.53 -5.72
C THR A 247 -10.88 -2.86 -5.25
N GLU A 248 -9.66 -2.87 -4.69
CA GLU A 248 -9.01 -4.08 -4.19
C GLU A 248 -9.87 -4.75 -3.10
N LYS A 249 -10.46 -3.94 -2.20
CA LYS A 249 -11.40 -4.41 -1.17
C LYS A 249 -12.61 -5.11 -1.80
N GLN A 250 -13.28 -4.49 -2.76
CA GLN A 250 -14.52 -5.01 -3.34
C GLN A 250 -14.27 -6.23 -4.24
N GLN A 251 -13.15 -6.27 -4.97
CA GLN A 251 -12.74 -7.48 -5.72
C GLN A 251 -12.39 -8.63 -4.78
N THR A 252 -11.65 -8.36 -3.70
CA THR A 252 -11.35 -9.37 -2.67
C THR A 252 -12.64 -9.91 -2.07
N LEU A 253 -13.60 -9.04 -1.81
CA LEU A 253 -14.90 -9.43 -1.27
C LEU A 253 -15.68 -10.36 -2.20
N LYS A 254 -15.72 -10.03 -3.49
CA LYS A 254 -16.39 -10.86 -4.49
C LYS A 254 -15.73 -12.23 -4.58
N ARG A 255 -14.40 -12.29 -4.70
CA ARG A 255 -13.67 -13.57 -4.75
C ARG A 255 -13.98 -14.46 -3.54
N LEU A 256 -14.07 -13.86 -2.35
CA LEU A 256 -14.38 -14.61 -1.14
C LEU A 256 -15.84 -15.08 -1.07
N ASP A 257 -16.77 -14.34 -1.66
CA ASP A 257 -18.16 -14.76 -1.82
C ASP A 257 -18.26 -15.93 -2.82
N GLU A 258 -17.56 -15.85 -3.95
CA GLU A 258 -17.46 -16.93 -4.94
C GLU A 258 -16.83 -18.20 -4.34
N GLU A 259 -15.71 -18.09 -3.62
CA GLU A 259 -15.07 -19.21 -2.92
C GLU A 259 -16.00 -19.82 -1.84
N ALA A 260 -16.79 -18.99 -1.15
CA ALA A 260 -17.76 -19.48 -0.17
C ALA A 260 -18.94 -20.21 -0.85
N ASN A 261 -19.44 -19.69 -1.97
CA ASN A 261 -20.50 -20.32 -2.75
C ASN A 261 -20.02 -21.65 -3.35
N GLU A 262 -18.82 -21.71 -3.92
CA GLU A 262 -18.21 -22.96 -4.42
C GLU A 262 -18.05 -24.01 -3.32
N LEU A 263 -17.64 -23.59 -2.11
CA LEU A 263 -17.57 -24.49 -0.97
C LEU A 263 -18.96 -25.01 -0.58
N VAL A 264 -19.98 -24.15 -0.53
CA VAL A 264 -21.35 -24.54 -0.20
C VAL A 264 -21.90 -25.50 -1.26
N ASP A 265 -21.67 -25.23 -2.53
CA ASP A 265 -22.10 -26.08 -3.64
C ASP A 265 -21.38 -27.44 -3.60
N THR A 266 -20.07 -27.46 -3.34
CA THR A 266 -19.30 -28.71 -3.17
C THR A 266 -19.86 -29.54 -2.00
N VAL A 267 -20.15 -28.89 -0.88
CA VAL A 267 -20.78 -29.55 0.28
C VAL A 267 -22.15 -30.07 -0.11
N LYS A 268 -22.96 -29.29 -0.84
CA LYS A 268 -24.30 -29.67 -1.26
C LYS A 268 -24.28 -30.87 -2.22
N GLU A 269 -23.43 -30.86 -3.25
CA GLU A 269 -23.29 -31.97 -4.20
C GLU A 269 -22.89 -33.27 -3.49
N GLN A 270 -21.99 -33.18 -2.51
CA GLN A 270 -21.58 -34.33 -1.72
C GLN A 270 -22.68 -34.81 -0.77
N LEU A 271 -23.43 -33.89 -0.15
CA LEU A 271 -24.61 -34.23 0.66
C LEU A 271 -25.73 -34.84 -0.20
N GLU A 272 -25.94 -34.39 -1.43
CA GLU A 272 -26.87 -35.01 -2.39
C GLU A 272 -26.38 -36.40 -2.80
N GLY A 273 -25.06 -36.61 -2.90
CA GLY A 273 -24.44 -37.93 -3.07
C GLY A 273 -24.70 -38.90 -1.89
N ILE A 274 -24.82 -38.38 -0.67
CA ILE A 274 -25.16 -39.15 0.54
C ILE A 274 -26.62 -39.63 0.54
N VAL A 275 -27.51 -38.95 -0.20
CA VAL A 275 -28.93 -39.36 -0.34
C VAL A 275 -29.10 -40.50 -1.36
N ASN A 276 -28.10 -40.75 -2.22
CA ASN A 276 -28.08 -41.84 -3.20
C ASN A 276 -27.09 -42.96 -2.81
N ASP A 277 -27.03 -44.06 -3.57
CA ASP A 277 -26.32 -45.33 -3.29
C ASP A 277 -24.80 -45.26 -2.93
N LYS A 278 -24.19 -44.07 -2.89
CA LYS A 278 -22.77 -43.85 -2.53
C LYS A 278 -22.53 -43.46 -1.07
N GLN A 279 -23.57 -43.57 -0.23
CA GLN A 279 -23.53 -43.19 1.17
C GLN A 279 -22.39 -43.85 1.97
N ASP A 280 -22.03 -45.09 1.65
CA ASP A 280 -20.94 -45.81 2.33
C ASP A 280 -19.55 -45.25 2.03
N GLU A 281 -19.25 -44.96 0.75
CA GLU A 281 -17.94 -44.48 0.30
C GLU A 281 -17.60 -43.07 0.83
N ILE A 282 -18.60 -42.19 0.91
CA ILE A 282 -18.42 -40.82 1.43
C ILE A 282 -18.24 -40.83 2.96
N ILE A 283 -19.00 -41.67 3.67
CA ILE A 283 -18.90 -41.81 5.13
C ILE A 283 -17.58 -42.45 5.55
N GLU A 284 -17.02 -43.34 4.73
CA GLU A 284 -15.65 -43.87 4.88
C GLU A 284 -14.61 -42.77 4.64
N ASN A 285 -14.68 -42.04 3.52
CA ASN A 285 -13.69 -40.99 3.19
C ASN A 285 -13.69 -39.79 4.15
N MET A 286 -14.84 -39.46 4.78
CA MET A 286 -14.91 -38.47 5.86
C MET A 286 -14.54 -39.04 7.24
N GLY A 287 -14.50 -40.37 7.36
CA GLY A 287 -14.34 -41.12 8.60
C GLY A 287 -12.94 -41.03 9.21
N ASP A 288 -11.89 -40.97 8.39
CA ASP A 288 -10.52 -41.12 8.89
C ASP A 288 -9.87 -39.80 9.34
N ASN A 289 -10.34 -38.65 8.84
CA ASN A 289 -9.99 -37.33 9.37
C ASN A 289 -10.87 -36.23 8.72
N ALA A 290 -12.05 -36.02 9.30
CA ALA A 290 -12.97 -34.94 8.97
C ALA A 290 -12.29 -33.55 8.82
N GLN A 291 -11.35 -33.23 9.71
CA GLN A 291 -10.60 -31.98 9.67
C GLN A 291 -9.65 -31.89 8.46
N GLU A 292 -8.94 -32.97 8.15
CA GLU A 292 -8.00 -33.02 7.02
C GLU A 292 -8.74 -32.95 5.69
N TRP A 293 -9.95 -33.51 5.64
CA TRP A 293 -10.85 -33.39 4.53
C TRP A 293 -11.29 -31.92 4.29
N ILE A 294 -11.65 -31.18 5.34
CA ILE A 294 -11.97 -29.73 5.24
C ILE A 294 -10.77 -28.95 4.71
N GLU A 295 -9.60 -29.20 5.27
CA GLU A 295 -8.37 -28.51 4.86
C GLU A 295 -8.06 -28.77 3.37
N LYS A 296 -8.36 -29.97 2.85
CA LYS A 296 -8.21 -30.35 1.44
C LYS A 296 -9.31 -29.82 0.51
N ASN A 297 -10.53 -29.59 1.01
CA ASN A 297 -11.70 -29.21 0.20
C ASN A 297 -12.17 -27.77 0.47
N GLY A 298 -11.25 -26.82 0.63
CA GLY A 298 -11.57 -25.38 0.69
C GLY A 298 -11.51 -24.72 2.07
N GLY A 299 -11.39 -25.48 3.16
CA GLY A 299 -11.21 -24.94 4.51
C GLY A 299 -9.87 -24.24 4.72
N SER A 300 -8.82 -24.67 4.00
CA SER A 300 -7.54 -23.95 3.97
C SER A 300 -7.67 -22.58 3.30
N ASN A 301 -8.45 -22.49 2.22
CA ASN A 301 -8.78 -21.22 1.55
C ASN A 301 -9.60 -20.31 2.48
N LEU A 302 -10.63 -20.83 3.15
CA LEU A 302 -11.45 -20.07 4.10
C LEU A 302 -10.63 -19.58 5.30
N LYS A 303 -9.71 -20.40 5.83
CA LYS A 303 -8.77 -20.03 6.89
C LYS A 303 -7.78 -18.96 6.44
N SER A 304 -7.31 -19.05 5.20
CA SER A 304 -6.45 -18.04 4.57
C SER A 304 -7.21 -16.72 4.40
N ALA A 305 -8.45 -16.77 3.93
CA ALA A 305 -9.35 -15.62 3.80
C ALA A 305 -9.60 -14.92 5.15
N LEU A 306 -9.89 -15.68 6.21
CA LEU A 306 -10.03 -15.17 7.57
C LEU A 306 -8.76 -14.49 8.07
N SER A 307 -7.59 -15.07 7.76
CA SER A 307 -6.29 -14.49 8.10
C SER A 307 -6.04 -13.19 7.35
N ASN A 308 -6.40 -13.12 6.06
CA ASN A 308 -6.32 -11.90 5.25
C ASN A 308 -7.25 -10.81 5.79
N TYR A 309 -8.50 -11.13 6.15
CA TYR A 309 -9.39 -10.13 6.77
C TYR A 309 -8.86 -9.61 8.08
N LYS A 310 -8.28 -10.49 8.91
CA LYS A 310 -7.64 -10.08 10.15
C LYS A 310 -6.49 -9.11 9.89
N TRP A 311 -5.65 -9.41 8.90
CA TRP A 311 -4.58 -8.52 8.46
C TRP A 311 -5.11 -7.18 7.94
N ILE A 312 -6.17 -7.19 7.12
CA ILE A 312 -6.81 -5.97 6.60
C ILE A 312 -7.36 -5.13 7.77
N MET A 313 -8.04 -5.74 8.74
CA MET A 313 -8.54 -5.06 9.93
C MET A 313 -7.42 -4.43 10.75
N GLU A 314 -6.24 -5.06 10.83
CA GLU A 314 -5.07 -4.52 11.53
C GLU A 314 -4.46 -3.28 10.82
N LYS A 315 -4.75 -3.07 9.54
CA LYS A 315 -4.34 -1.87 8.79
C LYS A 315 -5.27 -0.68 9.00
N TYR A 316 -6.49 -0.90 9.47
CA TYR A 316 -7.47 0.15 9.71
C TYR A 316 -7.57 0.53 11.17
N GLU A 317 -7.84 1.82 11.43
CA GLU A 317 -8.08 2.31 12.78
C GLU A 317 -9.39 1.68 13.33
N LYS A 318 -9.32 1.15 14.55
CA LYS A 318 -10.48 0.56 15.23
C LYS A 318 -11.59 1.59 15.37
N GLY A 319 -12.82 1.22 15.02
CA GLY A 319 -13.97 2.12 15.00
C GLY A 319 -14.13 2.95 13.73
N SER A 320 -13.20 2.86 12.77
CA SER A 320 -13.45 3.37 11.43
C SER A 320 -14.57 2.56 10.75
N LYS A 321 -15.35 3.21 9.88
CA LYS A 321 -16.39 2.51 9.09
C LYS A 321 -15.82 1.32 8.31
N MET A 322 -14.57 1.43 7.85
CA MET A 322 -13.88 0.36 7.14
C MET A 322 -13.52 -0.81 8.04
N TYR A 323 -13.06 -0.53 9.27
CA TYR A 323 -12.84 -1.57 10.27
C TYR A 323 -14.14 -2.29 10.59
N GLU A 324 -15.25 -1.58 10.81
CA GLU A 324 -16.54 -2.20 11.14
C GLU A 324 -17.12 -3.02 9.98
N ASP A 325 -17.00 -2.54 8.73
CA ASP A 325 -17.40 -3.32 7.55
C ASP A 325 -16.56 -4.59 7.40
N ALA A 326 -15.24 -4.48 7.52
CA ALA A 326 -14.32 -5.63 7.43
C ALA A 326 -14.57 -6.63 8.57
N LYS A 327 -14.79 -6.13 9.78
CA LYS A 327 -15.12 -6.92 10.96
C LYS A 327 -16.45 -7.64 10.82
N GLY A 328 -17.50 -6.95 10.36
CA GLY A 328 -18.81 -7.58 10.15
C GLY A 328 -18.75 -8.73 9.15
N LYS A 329 -17.89 -8.63 8.12
CA LYS A 329 -17.66 -9.70 7.14
C LYS A 329 -16.77 -10.80 7.67
N TYR A 330 -15.71 -10.45 8.41
CA TYR A 330 -14.89 -11.41 9.15
C TYR A 330 -15.74 -12.23 10.12
N ASP A 331 -16.61 -11.59 10.90
CA ASP A 331 -17.46 -12.25 11.89
C ASP A 331 -18.47 -13.20 11.21
N LYS A 332 -19.01 -12.84 10.03
CA LYS A 332 -19.86 -13.74 9.22
C LYS A 332 -19.08 -14.95 8.71
N LEU A 333 -17.94 -14.73 8.05
CA LEU A 333 -17.09 -15.81 7.52
C LEU A 333 -16.59 -16.72 8.63
N LYS A 334 -16.21 -16.15 9.78
CA LYS A 334 -15.77 -16.89 10.94
C LYS A 334 -16.91 -17.69 11.54
N GLY A 335 -18.12 -17.13 11.58
CA GLY A 335 -19.33 -17.85 11.98
C GLY A 335 -19.55 -19.09 11.10
N VAL A 336 -19.47 -18.96 9.78
CA VAL A 336 -19.57 -20.11 8.85
C VAL A 336 -18.47 -21.13 9.11
N TYR A 337 -17.20 -20.70 9.22
CA TYR A 337 -16.08 -21.59 9.52
C TYR A 337 -16.26 -22.34 10.85
N ASP A 338 -16.58 -21.62 11.93
CA ASP A 338 -16.79 -22.19 13.27
C ASP A 338 -17.97 -23.17 13.28
N GLU A 339 -19.03 -22.88 12.52
CA GLU A 339 -20.17 -23.78 12.36
C GLU A 339 -19.82 -25.06 11.60
N VAL A 340 -19.13 -24.93 10.46
CA VAL A 340 -18.63 -26.05 9.67
C VAL A 340 -17.76 -26.94 10.57
N MET A 341 -16.75 -26.37 11.24
CA MET A 341 -15.90 -27.10 12.19
C MET A 341 -16.71 -27.76 13.31
N GLY A 342 -17.79 -27.14 13.77
CA GLY A 342 -18.72 -27.71 14.74
C GLY A 342 -19.45 -28.97 14.24
N VAL A 343 -19.83 -29.03 12.97
CA VAL A 343 -20.40 -30.25 12.35
C VAL A 343 -19.38 -31.38 12.37
N TYR A 344 -18.15 -31.08 11.96
CA TYR A 344 -17.09 -32.07 11.87
C TYR A 344 -16.64 -32.56 13.24
N ASN A 345 -16.54 -31.69 14.25
CA ASN A 345 -16.28 -32.12 15.64
C ASN A 345 -17.34 -33.10 16.14
N ARG A 346 -18.62 -32.93 15.72
CA ARG A 346 -19.69 -33.87 16.06
C ARG A 346 -19.57 -35.20 15.31
N VAL A 347 -19.12 -35.20 14.05
CA VAL A 347 -18.79 -36.41 13.28
C VAL A 347 -17.60 -37.15 13.91
N ASP A 348 -16.56 -36.42 14.32
CA ASP A 348 -15.36 -36.98 14.95
C ASP A 348 -15.68 -37.64 16.30
N GLN A 349 -16.60 -37.06 17.08
CA GLN A 349 -17.12 -37.73 18.28
C GLN A 349 -17.79 -39.08 17.95
N VAL A 350 -18.54 -39.17 16.84
CA VAL A 350 -19.15 -40.43 16.40
C VAL A 350 -18.08 -41.44 15.95
N ASN A 351 -17.01 -40.98 15.27
CA ASN A 351 -15.85 -41.82 14.94
C ASN A 351 -15.18 -42.38 16.20
N LYS A 352 -14.96 -41.52 17.21
CA LYS A 352 -14.37 -41.93 18.48
C LYS A 352 -15.24 -42.97 19.20
N MET A 353 -16.56 -42.80 19.21
CA MET A 353 -17.49 -43.79 19.76
C MET A 353 -17.41 -45.13 19.04
N LEU A 354 -17.27 -45.12 17.70
CA LEU A 354 -17.08 -46.32 16.90
C LEU A 354 -15.75 -47.02 17.22
N ALA A 355 -14.64 -46.26 17.28
CA ALA A 355 -13.31 -46.78 17.60
C ALA A 355 -13.22 -47.35 19.02
N GLU A 356 -13.93 -46.75 19.98
CA GLU A 356 -14.08 -47.25 21.35
C GLU A 356 -15.03 -48.45 21.46
N GLY A 357 -15.66 -48.87 20.35
CA GLY A 357 -16.65 -49.95 20.31
C GLY A 357 -17.94 -49.65 21.07
N LYS A 358 -18.23 -48.38 21.36
CA LYS A 358 -19.47 -47.94 22.04
C LYS A 358 -20.68 -48.04 21.11
N ILE A 359 -20.46 -47.92 19.81
CA ILE A 359 -21.46 -48.09 18.76
C ILE A 359 -20.88 -48.97 17.65
N ASP A 360 -21.73 -49.70 16.92
CA ASP A 360 -21.30 -50.43 15.73
C ASP A 360 -21.26 -49.52 14.48
N ALA A 361 -20.68 -50.04 13.39
CA ALA A 361 -20.48 -49.32 12.14
C ALA A 361 -21.81 -48.83 11.52
N GLY A 362 -22.89 -49.62 11.60
CA GLY A 362 -24.20 -49.24 11.07
C GLY A 362 -24.80 -48.06 11.83
N LYS A 363 -24.74 -48.11 13.17
CA LYS A 363 -25.21 -47.01 14.03
C LYS A 363 -24.35 -45.75 13.88
N ALA A 364 -23.03 -45.90 13.73
CA ALA A 364 -22.14 -44.79 13.43
C ALA A 364 -22.50 -44.12 12.08
N LYS A 365 -22.78 -44.91 11.04
CA LYS A 365 -23.21 -44.41 9.72
C LYS A 365 -24.47 -43.54 9.83
N VAL A 366 -25.49 -44.02 10.53
CA VAL A 366 -26.75 -43.27 10.74
C VAL A 366 -26.52 -41.98 11.52
N LEU A 367 -25.72 -42.02 12.59
CA LEU A 367 -25.43 -40.85 13.42
C LEU A 367 -24.63 -39.79 12.66
N LYS A 368 -23.65 -40.19 11.84
CA LYS A 368 -22.93 -39.26 10.94
C LYS A 368 -23.87 -38.61 9.94
N GLY A 369 -24.73 -39.41 9.29
CA GLY A 369 -25.77 -38.92 8.39
C GLY A 369 -26.70 -37.92 9.08
N ALA A 370 -27.13 -38.20 10.31
CA ALA A 370 -27.99 -37.31 11.09
C ALA A 370 -27.31 -35.97 11.43
N VAL A 371 -26.02 -35.99 11.81
CA VAL A 371 -25.23 -34.76 12.07
C VAL A 371 -25.09 -33.90 10.82
N LEU A 372 -24.93 -34.53 9.66
CA LEU A 372 -24.84 -33.83 8.36
C LEU A 372 -26.21 -33.28 7.92
N LEU A 373 -27.28 -34.08 8.06
CA LEU A 373 -28.64 -33.69 7.69
C LEU A 373 -29.20 -32.56 8.57
N ASP A 374 -28.94 -32.58 9.88
CA ASP A 374 -29.28 -31.48 10.81
C ASP A 374 -28.86 -30.12 10.25
N LYS A 375 -27.64 -30.07 9.71
CA LYS A 375 -27.05 -28.84 9.16
C LYS A 375 -27.44 -28.56 7.71
N GLY A 376 -27.60 -29.58 6.88
CA GLY A 376 -28.14 -29.44 5.53
C GLY A 376 -29.56 -28.84 5.54
N LEU A 377 -30.40 -29.28 6.48
CA LEU A 377 -31.75 -28.72 6.70
C LEU A 377 -31.70 -27.29 7.26
N GLU A 378 -30.78 -26.98 8.18
CA GLU A 378 -30.59 -25.61 8.69
C GLU A 378 -30.16 -24.64 7.57
N TYR A 379 -29.25 -25.05 6.69
CA TYR A 379 -28.84 -24.26 5.53
C TYR A 379 -29.97 -24.09 4.49
N ALA A 380 -30.66 -25.17 4.15
CA ALA A 380 -31.77 -25.13 3.21
C ALA A 380 -32.94 -24.25 3.72
N THR A 381 -33.18 -24.21 5.03
CA THR A 381 -34.25 -23.40 5.63
C THR A 381 -33.83 -21.97 5.90
N GLY A 382 -32.54 -21.70 6.20
CA GLY A 382 -32.01 -20.35 6.39
C GLY A 382 -31.87 -19.53 5.09
N TYR A 383 -31.75 -20.19 3.94
CA TYR A 383 -31.62 -19.53 2.62
C TYR A 383 -32.95 -19.12 1.99
N VAL A 384 -34.09 -19.63 2.48
CA VAL A 384 -35.43 -19.29 1.98
C VAL A 384 -36.00 -18.11 2.79
N PRO A 385 -36.13 -16.89 2.21
CA PRO A 385 -36.46 -15.67 2.96
C PRO A 385 -37.81 -15.68 3.69
N VAL A 386 -38.70 -16.60 3.32
CA VAL A 386 -40.08 -16.72 3.86
C VAL A 386 -40.13 -17.48 5.19
N PHE A 387 -39.09 -18.27 5.52
CA PHE A 387 -39.02 -19.07 6.75
C PHE A 387 -37.90 -18.54 7.64
N GLY A 388 -38.13 -17.36 8.25
CA GLY A 388 -37.14 -16.67 9.06
C GLY A 388 -36.58 -17.46 10.27
N SER A 389 -35.52 -16.90 10.85
CA SER A 389 -34.66 -17.34 11.97
C SER A 389 -35.27 -18.16 13.12
N THR A 390 -36.60 -18.13 13.31
CA THR A 390 -37.32 -18.90 14.31
C THR A 390 -37.38 -20.40 13.98
N ILE A 391 -37.57 -20.77 12.71
CA ILE A 391 -37.61 -22.18 12.30
C ILE A 391 -36.21 -22.80 12.35
N SER A 392 -35.17 -22.05 11.96
CA SER A 392 -33.77 -22.48 12.09
C SER A 392 -33.34 -22.68 13.55
N LYS A 393 -33.78 -21.82 14.48
CA LYS A 393 -33.52 -22.03 15.92
C LYS A 393 -34.26 -23.23 16.49
N ILE A 394 -35.54 -23.39 16.15
CA ILE A 394 -36.36 -24.52 16.61
C ILE A 394 -35.82 -25.83 16.03
N SER A 395 -35.40 -25.87 14.76
CA SER A 395 -34.79 -27.05 14.16
C SER A 395 -33.47 -27.39 14.84
N LYS A 396 -32.58 -26.41 15.08
CA LYS A 396 -31.28 -26.62 15.74
C LYS A 396 -31.39 -27.21 17.15
N GLU A 397 -32.26 -26.67 18.00
CA GLU A 397 -32.46 -27.20 19.37
C GLU A 397 -33.13 -28.57 19.37
N THR A 398 -34.12 -28.77 18.47
CA THR A 398 -34.85 -30.04 18.36
C THR A 398 -33.97 -31.14 17.80
N PHE A 399 -33.23 -30.89 16.71
CA PHE A 399 -32.32 -31.87 16.12
C PHE A 399 -31.12 -32.17 17.00
N GLY A 400 -30.55 -31.17 17.69
CA GLY A 400 -29.48 -31.41 18.66
C GLY A 400 -29.91 -32.40 19.75
N THR A 401 -31.11 -32.19 20.30
CA THR A 401 -31.72 -33.09 21.30
C THR A 401 -31.99 -34.49 20.72
N VAL A 402 -32.49 -34.56 19.48
CA VAL A 402 -32.76 -35.83 18.79
C VAL A 402 -31.47 -36.60 18.50
N ILE A 403 -30.39 -35.92 18.09
CA ILE A 403 -29.07 -36.54 17.87
C ILE A 403 -28.50 -37.06 19.18
N GLU A 404 -28.61 -36.30 20.28
CA GLU A 404 -28.14 -36.76 21.59
C GLU A 404 -28.92 -37.99 22.07
N LEU A 405 -30.25 -37.98 21.90
CA LEU A 405 -31.10 -39.13 22.20
C LEU A 405 -30.76 -40.34 21.31
N ALA A 406 -30.49 -40.10 20.02
CA ALA A 406 -30.07 -41.14 19.08
C ALA A 406 -28.71 -41.73 19.46
N LYS A 407 -27.75 -40.91 19.91
CA LYS A 407 -26.44 -41.37 20.43
C LYS A 407 -26.62 -42.29 21.63
N LYS A 408 -27.37 -41.86 22.65
CA LYS A 408 -27.65 -42.68 23.85
C LYS A 408 -28.35 -43.99 23.50
N ARG A 409 -29.32 -43.94 22.56
CA ARG A 409 -30.03 -45.13 22.09
C ARG A 409 -29.11 -46.08 21.32
N ALA A 410 -28.22 -45.55 20.49
CA ALA A 410 -27.24 -46.34 19.76
C ALA A 410 -26.27 -47.06 20.70
N GLU A 411 -25.71 -46.35 21.69
CA GLU A 411 -24.83 -46.93 22.72
C GLU A 411 -25.52 -48.06 23.47
N ARG A 412 -26.74 -47.82 23.94
CA ARG A 412 -27.55 -48.82 24.65
C ARG A 412 -27.84 -50.04 23.78
N SER A 413 -28.26 -49.83 22.53
CA SER A 413 -28.55 -50.95 21.62
C SER A 413 -27.29 -51.77 21.37
N THR A 414 -26.13 -51.16 21.15
CA THR A 414 -24.86 -51.89 21.00
C THR A 414 -24.46 -52.64 22.27
N ALA A 415 -24.66 -52.06 23.45
CA ALA A 415 -24.41 -52.75 24.71
C ALA A 415 -25.34 -53.97 24.89
N LEU A 416 -26.63 -53.84 24.53
CA LEU A 416 -27.59 -54.95 24.54
C LEU A 416 -27.23 -56.04 23.54
N ASP A 417 -26.84 -55.68 22.31
CA ASP A 417 -26.42 -56.63 21.27
C ASP A 417 -25.24 -57.48 21.77
N LYS A 418 -24.23 -56.85 22.38
CA LYS A 418 -23.10 -57.54 23.02
C LYS A 418 -23.53 -58.49 24.13
N CYS A 419 -24.51 -58.09 24.95
CA CYS A 419 -25.06 -58.95 26.00
C CYS A 419 -25.86 -60.15 25.45
N PHE A 420 -26.47 -60.03 24.28
CA PHE A 420 -27.13 -61.17 23.62
C PHE A 420 -26.11 -62.12 22.99
N GLU A 421 -25.01 -61.60 22.46
CA GLU A 421 -23.93 -62.39 21.87
C GLU A 421 -23.06 -63.09 22.93
N ASP A 422 -22.81 -62.44 24.06
CA ASP A 422 -22.07 -62.99 25.19
C ASP A 422 -22.77 -62.70 26.54
N PRO A 423 -23.78 -63.53 26.90
CA PRO A 423 -24.54 -63.33 28.13
C PRO A 423 -23.71 -63.48 29.40
N ALA A 424 -22.57 -64.19 29.34
CA ALA A 424 -21.75 -64.48 30.51
C ALA A 424 -20.90 -63.28 30.95
N ASN A 425 -20.61 -62.33 30.05
CA ASN A 425 -19.81 -61.14 30.31
C ASN A 425 -20.59 -59.83 30.10
N CYS A 426 -21.92 -59.89 30.20
CA CYS A 426 -22.78 -58.73 30.03
C CYS A 426 -22.60 -57.69 31.16
N ASP A 427 -22.15 -56.49 30.82
CA ASP A 427 -22.12 -55.35 31.74
C ASP A 427 -23.49 -54.64 31.76
N THR A 428 -24.37 -55.13 32.64
CA THR A 428 -25.72 -54.59 32.80
C THR A 428 -25.75 -53.17 33.37
N ASP A 429 -24.69 -52.72 34.05
CA ASP A 429 -24.62 -51.39 34.66
C ASP A 429 -24.40 -50.30 33.60
N SER A 430 -23.87 -50.66 32.43
CA SER A 430 -23.70 -49.77 31.27
C SER A 430 -25.00 -49.54 30.46
N ILE A 431 -26.07 -50.30 30.73
CA ILE A 431 -27.34 -50.25 29.98
C ILE A 431 -28.34 -49.34 30.71
N SER A 432 -28.28 -48.04 30.45
CA SER A 432 -29.21 -47.08 31.07
C SER A 432 -30.64 -47.16 30.49
N GLY A 433 -31.63 -46.85 31.33
CA GLY A 433 -33.04 -46.76 30.93
C GLY A 433 -33.32 -45.56 30.03
N TYR A 434 -32.78 -44.40 30.41
CA TYR A 434 -32.55 -43.16 29.63
C TYR A 434 -31.57 -42.28 30.39
#